data_AF-A0A4V3D4E6-F1
#
_entry.id   AF-A0A4V3D4E6-F1
#
_cell.length_a   1.000
_cell.length_b   1.000
_cell.length_c   1.000
_cell.angle_alpha   90.00
_cell.angle_beta   90.00
_cell.angle_gamma   90.00
#
_symmetry.space_group_name_H-M   'P 1'
#
loop_
_entity.id
_entity.type
_entity.pdbx_description
1 polymer ?
#
loop_
_entity_poly.entity_id
_entity_poly.type
_entity_poly.pdbx_seq_one_letter_code
_entity_poly.pdbx_strand_id
1 'polypeptide(L)' 'MFVVVYATLVIAGRRTYEQVPDGLKNAVKTELNSMGLDENGQPVD' A
#
# COMPACT_ATOMS: atom_id res chain seq x y z
N MET A 1 12.64 -3.33 -2.03
CA MET A 1 13.03 -1.93 -1.75
C MET A 1 11.98 -0.89 -2.19
N PHE A 2 11.23 -1.07 -3.29
CA PHE A 2 10.20 -0.10 -3.72
C PHE A 2 8.81 -0.28 -3.10
N VAL A 3 8.46 -1.49 -2.66
CA VAL A 3 7.13 -1.82 -2.10
C VAL A 3 6.80 -0.98 -0.86
N VAL A 4 7.73 -0.89 0.09
CA VAL A 4 7.57 -0.11 1.32
C VAL A 4 7.31 1.37 1.02
N VAL A 5 8.00 1.93 0.03
CA VAL A 5 7.80 3.32 -0.41
C VAL A 5 6.39 3.53 -0.95
N TYR A 6 5.90 2.63 -1.80
CA TYR A 6 4.53 2.71 -2.30
C TYR A 6 3.51 2.54 -1.19
N ALA A 7 3.71 1.59 -0.27
CA ALA A 7 2.87 1.44 0.90
C ALA A 7 2.84 2.73 1.74
N THR A 8 3.99 3.35 2.02
CA THR A 8 4.03 4.63 2.77
C THR A 8 3.34 5.77 2.02
N LEU A 9 3.44 5.83 0.69
CA LEU A 9 2.75 6.84 -0.10
C LEU A 9 1.22 6.65 -0.09
N VAL A 10 0.76 5.40 -0.06
CA VAL A 10 -0.66 5.05 0.09
C VAL A 10 -1.14 5.44 1.48
N ILE A 11 -0.41 5.06 2.53
CA ILE A 11 -0.71 5.43 3.93
C ILE A 11 -0.75 6.95 4.13
N ALA A 12 0.18 7.68 3.50
CA ALA A 12 0.23 9.13 3.57
C ALA A 12 -0.84 9.84 2.71
N GLY A 13 -1.71 9.09 2.00
CA GLY A 13 -2.73 9.65 1.09
C GLY A 13 -2.15 10.40 -0.11
N ARG A 14 -0.86 10.23 -0.40
CA ARG A 14 -0.16 10.89 -1.52
C ARG A 14 -0.28 10.11 -2.83
N ARG A 15 -0.63 8.82 -2.73
CA ARG A 15 -1.03 7.98 -3.85
C ARG A 15 -2.21 7.10 -3.47
N THR A 16 -2.99 6.67 -4.46
CA THR A 16 -3.95 5.58 -4.29
C THR A 16 -3.32 4.26 -4.71
N TYR A 17 -3.86 3.14 -4.23
CA TYR A 17 -3.43 1.80 -4.64
C TYR A 17 -3.54 1.57 -6.16
N GLU A 18 -4.47 2.23 -6.83
CA GLU A 18 -4.61 2.20 -8.29
C GLU A 18 -3.41 2.80 -9.03
N GLN A 19 -2.73 3.77 -8.40
CA GLN A 19 -1.52 4.41 -8.95
C GLN A 19 -0.24 3.60 -8.68
N VAL A 20 -0.34 2.46 -8.00
CA VAL A 20 0.78 1.53 -7.83
C VAL A 20 0.97 0.75 -9.15
N PRO A 21 2.21 0.58 -9.65
CA PRO A 21 2.45 -0.25 -10.82
C PRO A 21 1.94 -1.69 -10.62
N ASP A 22 1.34 -2.29 -11.65
CA ASP A 22 0.67 -3.60 -11.52
C ASP A 22 1.60 -4.71 -10.99
N GLY A 23 2.87 -4.71 -11.39
CA GLY A 23 3.87 -5.67 -10.89
C GLY A 23 4.19 -5.52 -9.39
N LEU A 24 3.81 -4.40 -8.77
CA LEU A 24 4.02 -4.12 -7.34
C LEU A 24 2.73 -4.14 -6.52
N LYS A 25 1.55 -4.07 -7.14
CA LYS A 25 0.24 -4.03 -6.46
C LYS A 25 0.10 -5.16 -5.43
N ASN A 26 0.28 -6.41 -5.84
CA ASN A 26 0.17 -7.55 -4.92
C ASN A 26 1.17 -7.50 -3.76
N ALA A 27 2.39 -7.03 -4.02
CA ALA A 27 3.40 -6.90 -2.97
C ALA A 27 3.05 -5.75 -2.00
N VAL A 28 2.56 -4.62 -2.51
CA VAL A 28 2.11 -3.47 -1.71
C VAL A 28 0.91 -3.82 -0.85
N LYS A 29 -0.07 -4.55 -1.41
CA LYS A 29 -1.22 -5.05 -0.65
C LYS A 29 -0.81 -5.99 0.47
N THR A 30 0.12 -6.91 0.18
CA THR A 30 0.65 -7.84 1.20
C THR A 30 1.34 -7.08 2.33
N GLU A 31 2.13 -6.05 1.98
CA GLU A 31 2.81 -5.20 2.96
C GLU A 31 1.82 -4.41 3.82
N LEU A 32 0.83 -3.76 3.19
CA LEU A 32 -0.23 -3.02 3.89
C LEU A 32 -0.99 -3.94 4.85
N ASN A 33 -1.41 -5.13 4.39
CA ASN A 33 -2.08 -6.11 5.23
C ASN A 33 -1.20 -6.59 6.39
N SER A 34 0.11 -6.78 6.17
CA SER A 34 1.05 -7.14 7.23
C SER A 34 1.21 -6.06 8.29
N MET A 35 0.91 -4.80 7.94
CA MET A 35 0.87 -3.65 8.84
C MET A 35 -0.51 -3.46 9.51
N GLY A 36 -1.49 -4.30 9.18
CA GLY A 36 -2.88 -4.15 9.64
C GLY A 36 -3.62 -3.01 8.92
N LEU A 37 -3.23 -2.70 7.68
CA LEU A 37 -3.78 -1.61 6.89
C LEU A 37 -4.47 -2.17 5.63
N ASP A 38 -5.56 -1.51 5.22
CA ASP A 38 -6.28 -1.77 3.98
C ASP A 38 -5.57 -1.16 2.76
N GLU A 39 -6.17 -1.30 1.57
CA GLU A 39 -5.65 -0.76 0.31
C GLU A 39 -5.66 0.78 0.25
N ASN A 40 -6.33 1.45 1.20
CA ASN A 40 -6.32 2.90 1.35
C ASN A 40 -5.30 3.36 2.41
N GLY A 41 -4.55 2.43 3.00
CA GLY A 41 -3.62 2.72 4.09
C GLY A 41 -4.32 3.06 5.41
N GLN A 42 -5.58 2.65 5.56
CA GLN A 42 -6.37 2.82 6.77
C GLN A 42 -6.35 1.54 7.61
N PRO A 43 -6.49 1.59 8.94
CA PRO A 43 -6.58 0.39 9.76
C PRO A 43 -7.75 -0.50 9.32
N VAL A 44 -7.49 -1.79 9.14
CA VAL A 44 -8.56 -2.80 9.07
C VAL A 44 -9.01 -3.06 10.51
N ASP A 45 -10.12 -2.43 10.91
CA ASP A 45 -10.86 -2.75 12.14
C ASP A 45 -11.38 -4.21 12.11
#